data_AF-A7T6M0-F1
#
_entry.id   AF-A7T6M0-F1
#
_cell.length_a   1.000
_cell.length_b   1.000
_cell.length_c   1.000
_cell.angle_alpha   90.00
_cell.angle_beta   90.00
_cell.angle_gamma   90.00
#
_symmetry.space_group_name_H-M   'P 1'
#
loop_
_entity.id
_entity.type
_entity.pdbx_description
1 polymer ?
#
loop_
_entity_poly.entity_id
_entity_poly.type
_entity_poly.pdbx_seq_one_letter_code
_entity_poly.pdbx_strand_id
1 'polypeptide(L)'
;YPDHSQLQAIYSAYLQPVLHKTLRSHPVWGSVRNIQTLAGSMVSVYDQIRAKFTVDDYSHYLFTPRDLTNWVLSLLRYDLDPGSSDSSANLLLEVWAYEARRLFRDRLVGKQGLDRFDR
;
A
#
# COMPACT_ATOMS: atom_id res chain seq x y z
N TYR A 1 9.60 -16.70 6.23
CA TYR A 1 9.26 -15.37 5.72
C TYR A 1 9.48 -14.35 6.83
N PRO A 2 9.85 -13.10 6.51
CA PRO A 2 9.93 -12.05 7.52
C PRO A 2 8.59 -11.86 8.23
N ASP A 3 8.63 -11.55 9.52
CA ASP A 3 7.43 -11.29 10.31
C ASP A 3 6.84 -9.89 10.03
N HIS A 4 5.67 -9.61 10.61
CA HIS A 4 4.97 -8.34 10.42
C HIS A 4 5.84 -7.12 10.80
N SER A 5 6.56 -7.19 11.92
CA SER A 5 7.38 -6.08 12.40
C SER A 5 8.59 -5.84 11.50
N GLN A 6 9.20 -6.92 10.99
CA GLN A 6 10.29 -6.87 10.04
C GLN A 6 9.82 -6.28 8.71
N LEU A 7 8.66 -6.71 8.20
CA LEU A 7 8.07 -6.15 6.98
C LEU A 7 7.75 -4.66 7.14
N GLN A 8 7.18 -4.26 8.27
CA GLN A 8 6.89 -2.86 8.55
C GLN A 8 8.18 -2.02 8.56
N ALA A 9 9.25 -2.50 9.20
CA ALA A 9 10.54 -1.81 9.23
C ALA A 9 11.13 -1.65 7.81
N ILE A 10 11.12 -2.73 7.01
CA ILE A 10 11.61 -2.73 5.62
C ILE A 10 10.83 -1.73 4.77
N TYR A 11 9.50 -1.80 4.80
CA TYR A 11 8.66 -0.95 3.95
C TYR A 11 8.60 0.50 4.43
N SER A 12 8.79 0.77 5.72
CA SER A 12 9.00 2.14 6.21
C SER A 12 10.28 2.75 5.63
N ALA A 13 11.38 2.00 5.65
CA ALA A 13 12.66 2.45 5.09
C ALA A 13 12.59 2.66 3.56
N TYR A 14 11.75 1.89 2.86
CA TYR A 14 11.52 2.04 1.43
C TYR A 14 10.58 3.20 1.07
N LEU A 15 9.49 3.38 1.81
CA LEU A 15 8.51 4.46 1.57
C LEU A 15 9.09 5.84 1.86
N GLN A 16 9.95 5.98 2.88
CA GLN A 16 10.49 7.27 3.28
C GLN A 16 11.18 8.04 2.14
N PRO A 17 12.19 7.50 1.43
CA PRO A 17 12.83 8.22 0.33
C PRO A 17 11.89 8.42 -0.87
N VAL A 18 10.95 7.51 -1.12
CA VAL A 18 9.96 7.63 -2.20
C VAL A 18 9.06 8.84 -1.97
N LEU A 19 8.49 8.97 -0.76
CA LEU A 19 7.59 10.08 -0.43
C LEU A 19 8.35 11.38 -0.21
N HIS A 20 9.53 11.35 0.41
CA HIS A 20 10.34 12.56 0.63
C HIS A 20 10.92 13.17 -0.65
N LYS A 21 10.86 12.47 -1.80
CA LYS A 21 11.22 13.06 -3.08
C LYS A 21 10.37 14.28 -3.41
N THR A 22 9.09 14.27 -3.04
CA THR A 22 8.11 15.32 -3.36
C THR A 22 7.46 15.92 -2.11
N LEU A 23 7.22 15.11 -1.07
CA LEU A 23 6.41 15.48 0.10
C LEU A 23 7.25 15.78 1.36
N ARG A 24 8.57 16.00 1.24
CA ARG A 24 9.45 16.23 2.42
C ARG A 24 9.00 17.41 3.28
N SER A 25 8.51 18.48 2.67
CA SER A 25 8.05 19.68 3.36
C SER A 25 6.54 19.65 3.67
N HIS A 26 5.84 18.57 3.33
CA HIS A 26 4.39 18.45 3.54
C HIS A 26 4.10 18.29 5.05
N PRO A 27 3.11 19.03 5.62
CA PRO A 27 2.86 19.04 7.07
C PRO A 27 2.52 17.66 7.66
N VAL A 28 1.89 16.78 6.88
CA VAL A 28 1.53 15.42 7.31
C VAL A 28 2.57 14.40 6.87
N TRP A 29 3.07 14.50 5.63
CA TRP A 29 3.80 13.42 4.96
C TRP A 29 5.32 13.61 5.01
N GLY A 30 5.81 14.75 5.48
CA GLY A 30 7.21 14.92 5.88
C GLY A 30 7.53 14.27 7.25
N SER A 31 6.51 13.89 8.03
CA SER A 31 6.70 13.21 9.30
C SER A 31 7.01 11.73 9.08
N VAL A 32 8.22 11.31 9.46
CA VAL A 32 8.66 9.90 9.40
C VAL A 32 7.71 8.98 10.17
N ARG A 33 7.13 9.45 11.28
CA ARG A 33 6.14 8.68 12.06
C ARG A 33 4.91 8.34 11.22
N ASN A 34 4.40 9.29 10.44
CA ASN A 34 3.22 9.07 9.61
C ASN A 34 3.53 8.11 8.45
N ILE A 35 4.75 8.17 7.90
CA ILE A 35 5.22 7.20 6.90
C ILE A 35 5.31 5.79 7.50
N GLN A 36 5.83 5.65 8.72
CA GLN A 36 5.88 4.36 9.44
C GLN A 36 4.48 3.81 9.73
N THR A 37 3.53 4.68 10.07
CA THR A 37 2.11 4.31 10.23
C THR A 37 1.52 3.84 8.90
N LEU A 38 1.78 4.55 7.79
CA LEU A 38 1.32 4.14 6.46
C LEU A 38 1.89 2.78 6.05
N ALA A 39 3.18 2.54 6.29
CA ALA A 39 3.82 1.24 6.06
C ALA A 39 3.18 0.13 6.90
N GLY A 40 2.89 0.39 8.18
CA GLY A 40 2.19 -0.57 9.05
C GLY A 40 0.79 -0.92 8.53
N SER A 41 0.03 0.09 8.07
CA SER A 41 -1.26 -0.12 7.41
C SER A 41 -1.11 -0.97 6.15
N MET A 42 -0.09 -0.71 5.33
CA MET A 42 0.21 -1.48 4.11
C MET A 42 0.46 -2.96 4.39
N VAL A 43 1.27 -3.26 5.41
CA VAL A 43 1.54 -4.65 5.83
C VAL A 43 0.27 -5.29 6.41
N SER A 44 -0.51 -4.55 7.19
CA SER A 44 -1.77 -5.05 7.75
C SER A 44 -2.80 -5.41 6.66
N VAL A 45 -2.92 -4.59 5.62
CA VAL A 45 -3.77 -4.91 4.45
C VAL A 45 -3.28 -6.18 3.75
N TYR A 46 -1.96 -6.31 3.53
CA TYR A 46 -1.38 -7.50 2.93
C TYR A 46 -1.65 -8.78 3.74
N ASP A 47 -1.47 -8.74 5.06
CA ASP A 47 -1.74 -9.89 5.92
C ASP A 47 -3.23 -10.28 5.91
N GLN A 48 -4.13 -9.29 5.93
CA GLN A 48 -5.57 -9.54 5.82
C GLN A 48 -5.96 -10.17 4.48
N ILE A 49 -5.39 -9.70 3.37
CA ILE A 49 -5.66 -10.25 2.04
C ILE A 49 -5.16 -11.69 1.95
N ARG A 50 -3.93 -11.95 2.40
CA ARG A 50 -3.35 -13.30 2.41
C ARG A 50 -4.14 -14.27 3.30
N ALA A 51 -4.74 -13.79 4.39
CA ALA A 51 -5.59 -14.59 5.26
C ALA A 51 -7.00 -14.82 4.69
N LYS A 52 -7.57 -13.82 3.99
CA LYS A 52 -8.93 -13.89 3.43
C LYS A 52 -8.98 -14.68 2.12
N PHE A 53 -7.96 -14.56 1.26
CA PHE A 53 -7.93 -15.11 -0.08
C PHE A 53 -6.75 -16.07 -0.21
N THR A 54 -7.05 -17.34 -0.38
CA THR A 54 -6.08 -18.44 -0.27
C THR A 54 -6.01 -19.26 -1.56
N VAL A 55 -4.93 -20.04 -1.70
CA VAL A 55 -4.76 -20.96 -2.83
C VAL A 55 -5.83 -22.06 -2.88
N ASP A 56 -6.50 -22.33 -1.76
CA ASP A 56 -7.63 -23.26 -1.67
C ASP A 56 -8.90 -22.69 -2.31
N ASP A 57 -9.06 -21.35 -2.33
CA ASP A 57 -10.14 -20.69 -3.07
C ASP A 57 -9.84 -20.74 -4.59
N TYR A 58 -8.65 -20.28 -4.98
CA TYR A 58 -8.15 -20.30 -6.36
C TYR A 58 -6.63 -20.41 -6.38
N SER A 59 -6.07 -21.26 -7.24
CA SER A 59 -4.63 -21.57 -7.26
C SER A 59 -3.71 -20.36 -7.50
N HIS A 60 -4.22 -19.29 -8.14
CA HIS A 60 -3.47 -18.06 -8.40
C HIS A 60 -3.54 -17.01 -7.28
N TYR A 61 -4.24 -17.27 -6.17
CA TYR A 61 -4.29 -16.39 -4.99
C TYR A 61 -3.01 -16.47 -4.13
N LEU A 62 -1.85 -16.39 -4.80
CA LEU A 62 -0.55 -16.36 -4.16
C LEU A 62 -0.09 -14.91 -4.00
N PHE A 63 -0.18 -14.40 -2.77
CA PHE A 63 0.28 -13.06 -2.42
C PHE A 63 1.59 -13.11 -1.64
N THR A 64 2.62 -12.45 -2.15
CA THR A 64 4.00 -12.49 -1.62
C THR A 64 4.48 -11.09 -1.24
N PRO A 65 5.58 -10.95 -0.48
CA PRO A 65 6.18 -9.64 -0.22
C PRO A 65 6.55 -8.87 -1.50
N ARG A 66 6.71 -9.53 -2.66
CA ARG A 66 6.88 -8.83 -3.94
C ARG A 66 5.70 -7.90 -4.26
N ASP A 67 4.49 -8.25 -3.85
CA ASP A 67 3.30 -7.41 -4.06
C ASP A 67 3.39 -6.09 -3.26
N LEU A 68 3.91 -6.15 -2.03
CA LEU A 68 4.19 -4.95 -1.22
C LEU A 68 5.30 -4.09 -1.85
N THR A 69 6.34 -4.70 -2.40
CA THR A 69 7.40 -3.97 -3.13
C THR A 69 6.82 -3.29 -4.37
N ASN A 70 6.00 -3.98 -5.16
CA ASN A 70 5.33 -3.41 -6.32
C ASN A 70 4.41 -2.24 -5.95
N TRP A 71 3.74 -2.32 -4.81
CA TRP A 71 2.89 -1.23 -4.29
C TRP A 71 3.70 0.02 -3.96
N VAL A 72 4.85 -0.11 -3.29
CA VAL A 72 5.73 1.04 -3.04
C VAL A 72 6.29 1.62 -4.34
N LEU A 73 6.72 0.75 -5.25
CA LEU A 73 7.30 1.19 -6.53
C LEU A 73 6.27 1.84 -7.45
N SER A 74 5.00 1.45 -7.39
CA SER A 74 3.97 2.06 -8.23
C SER A 74 3.70 3.52 -7.86
N LEU A 75 3.92 3.92 -6.61
CA LEU A 75 3.85 5.32 -6.18
C LEU A 75 4.83 6.24 -6.92
N LEU A 76 5.97 5.71 -7.39
CA LEU A 76 6.96 6.50 -8.14
C LEU A 76 6.46 6.99 -9.50
N ARG A 77 5.32 6.45 -9.98
CA ARG A 77 4.69 6.85 -11.24
C ARG A 77 3.83 8.10 -11.12
N TYR A 78 3.52 8.50 -9.89
CA TYR A 78 2.60 9.59 -9.61
C TYR A 78 3.39 10.85 -9.26
N ASP A 79 2.95 11.96 -9.83
CA ASP A 79 3.42 13.27 -9.40
C ASP A 79 2.58 13.69 -8.18
N LEU A 80 3.22 13.66 -7.01
CA LEU A 80 2.61 14.00 -5.74
C LEU A 80 2.96 15.44 -5.33
N ASP A 81 3.12 16.34 -6.31
CA ASP A 81 3.51 17.73 -6.10
C ASP A 81 2.60 18.39 -5.04
N PRO A 82 3.15 18.94 -3.94
CA PRO A 82 2.37 19.50 -2.84
C PRO A 82 1.69 20.85 -3.15
N GLY A 83 1.37 21.15 -4.41
CA GLY A 83 0.77 22.42 -4.88
C GLY A 83 -0.25 23.04 -3.91
N SER A 84 0.27 23.87 -3.00
CA SER A 84 -0.37 24.84 -2.08
C SER A 84 -1.71 24.49 -1.43
N SER A 85 -2.10 23.22 -1.23
CA SER A 85 -3.41 22.90 -0.63
C SER A 85 -3.47 21.55 0.11
N ASP A 86 -4.36 21.49 1.11
CA ASP A 86 -4.74 20.30 1.90
C ASP A 86 -5.13 19.08 1.04
N SER A 87 -5.45 19.29 -0.24
CA SER A 87 -5.76 18.26 -1.23
C SER A 87 -4.61 17.28 -1.49
N SER A 88 -3.36 17.69 -1.24
CA SER A 88 -2.17 16.85 -1.46
C SER A 88 -2.08 15.68 -0.46
N ALA A 89 -2.60 15.84 0.76
CA ALA A 89 -2.63 14.77 1.74
C ALA A 89 -3.57 13.63 1.33
N ASN A 90 -4.75 14.00 0.83
CA ASN A 90 -5.78 13.07 0.36
C ASN A 90 -5.34 12.40 -0.94
N LEU A 91 -4.67 13.13 -1.83
CA LEU A 91 -4.15 12.58 -3.10
C LEU A 91 -3.23 11.38 -2.87
N LEU A 92 -2.29 11.45 -1.91
CA LEU A 92 -1.41 10.31 -1.62
C LEU A 92 -2.22 9.09 -1.17
N LEU A 93 -3.19 9.27 -0.27
CA LEU A 93 -4.00 8.16 0.24
C LEU A 93 -4.90 7.57 -0.84
N GLU A 94 -5.44 8.40 -1.72
CA GLU A 94 -6.24 7.96 -2.87
C GLU A 94 -5.40 7.13 -3.83
N VAL A 95 -4.22 7.62 -4.22
CA VAL A 95 -3.27 6.89 -5.07
C VAL A 95 -2.83 5.59 -4.40
N TRP A 96 -2.49 5.65 -3.12
CA TRP A 96 -2.08 4.48 -2.33
C TRP A 96 -3.18 3.42 -2.29
N ALA A 97 -4.44 3.80 -2.03
CA ALA A 97 -5.58 2.89 -1.98
C ALA A 97 -5.94 2.34 -3.37
N TYR A 98 -5.83 3.17 -4.41
CA TYR A 98 -6.04 2.77 -5.80
C TYR A 98 -5.04 1.69 -6.22
N GLU A 99 -3.75 1.89 -5.93
CA GLU A 99 -2.70 0.92 -6.23
C GLU A 99 -2.90 -0.39 -5.45
N ALA A 100 -3.35 -0.33 -4.19
CA ALA A 100 -3.75 -1.51 -3.42
C ALA A 100 -4.84 -2.31 -4.16
N ARG A 101 -5.91 -1.61 -4.57
CA ARG A 101 -7.02 -2.22 -5.30
C ARG A 101 -6.52 -2.89 -6.57
N ARG A 102 -5.73 -2.21 -7.39
CA ARG A 102 -5.22 -2.80 -8.63
C ARG A 102 -4.34 -4.03 -8.40
N LEU A 103 -3.48 -4.00 -7.38
CA LEU A 103 -2.58 -5.11 -7.11
C LEU A 103 -3.30 -6.36 -6.59
N PHE A 104 -4.31 -6.17 -5.74
CA PHE A 104 -4.97 -7.27 -5.05
C PHE A 104 -6.35 -7.60 -5.60
N ARG A 105 -7.23 -6.59 -5.73
CA ARG A 105 -8.63 -6.76 -6.14
C ARG A 105 -8.75 -7.28 -7.58
N ASP A 106 -7.89 -6.82 -8.49
CA ASP A 106 -7.93 -7.22 -9.90
C ASP A 106 -7.61 -8.72 -10.11
N ARG A 107 -7.00 -9.38 -9.11
CA ARG A 107 -6.72 -10.83 -9.16
C ARG A 107 -7.90 -11.68 -8.70
N LEU A 108 -8.89 -11.07 -8.03
CA LEU A 108 -10.01 -11.79 -7.43
C LEU A 108 -11.04 -12.20 -8.47
N VAL A 109 -11.58 -13.40 -8.29
CA VAL A 109 -12.54 -14.01 -9.20
C VAL A 109 -13.96 -13.86 -8.69
N GLY A 110 -14.84 -13.40 -9.58
CA GLY A 110 -16.28 -13.36 -9.36
C GLY A 110 -16.74 -12.26 -8.41
N LYS A 111 -18.05 -11.97 -8.46
CA LYS A 111 -18.66 -10.89 -7.67
C LYS A 111 -18.51 -11.08 -6.16
N GLN A 112 -18.62 -12.31 -5.67
CA GLN A 112 -18.48 -12.62 -4.24
C GLN A 112 -17.08 -12.30 -3.71
N GLY A 113 -16.03 -12.57 -4.48
CA GLY A 113 -14.65 -12.23 -4.09
C GLY A 113 -14.44 -10.71 -4.01
N LEU A 114 -14.98 -9.98 -4.98
CA LEU A 114 -14.94 -8.52 -5.01
C LEU A 114 -15.72 -7.90 -3.83
N ASP A 115 -16.94 -8.37 -3.57
CA ASP A 115 -17.77 -7.90 -2.46
C ASP A 115 -17.10 -8.19 -1.10
N ARG A 116 -16.36 -9.31 -0.99
CA ARG A 116 -15.63 -9.67 0.24
C ARG A 116 -14.35 -8.84 0.44
N PHE A 117 -13.78 -8.30 -0.64
CA PHE A 117 -12.65 -7.37 -0.61
C PHE A 117 -13.09 -5.94 -0.27
N ASP A 118 -14.22 -5.49 -0.84
CA ASP A 118 -14.73 -4.13 -0.68
C ASP A 118 -15.46 -3.88 0.67
N ARG A 119 -15.61 -4.92 1.50
CA ARG A 119 -16.11 -4.86 2.89
C ARG A 119 -14.99 -4.67 3.90
#